data_AF-A0A2D6NFA8-F1
#
_entry.id   AF-A0A2D6NFA8-F1
#
_cell.length_a   1.000
_cell.length_b   1.000
_cell.length_c   1.000
_cell.angle_alpha   90.00
_cell.angle_beta   90.00
_cell.angle_gamma   90.00
#
_symmetry.space_group_name_H-M   'P 1'
#
loop_
_entity.id
_entity.type
_entity.pdbx_description
1 polymer ?
#
loop_
_entity_poly.entity_id
_entity_poly.type
_entity_poly.pdbx_seq_one_letter_code
_entity_poly.pdbx_strand_id
1 'polypeptide(L)'
;MIGTAAIRDLPEAEKCAYAKTREFFDSLGTKKSYSFDTVFTIFKRFYKAKEEGRKLSLKKLGRGLELWDSAVSRIIQRVGEEPFYYKRTRRVMSKEQNEIIKRLRESKIGYADLEYLSGIPWYVIRLHIKKEGLKKPRASNSLGKKGLNYRLASQAYEALDDAQNLGLSQEEIAEALDTSRAVIEHAAANRREIGSTITRTLKLIYPSADVTQPYKTF
;
A
#
# COMPACT_ATOMS: atom_id res chain seq x y z
N MET A 1 -29.80 5.52 31.48
CA MET A 1 -29.49 4.19 32.07
C MET A 1 -30.74 3.33 31.95
N ILE A 2 -30.64 2.17 31.32
CA ILE A 2 -31.76 1.23 31.18
C ILE A 2 -31.95 0.56 32.55
N GLY A 3 -33.17 0.62 33.12
CA GLY A 3 -33.48 -0.03 34.39
C GLY A 3 -33.31 -1.55 34.31
N THR A 4 -32.87 -2.19 35.40
CA THR A 4 -32.57 -3.64 35.48
C THR A 4 -33.75 -4.54 35.07
N ALA A 5 -34.99 -4.08 35.23
CA ALA A 5 -36.19 -4.79 34.77
C ALA A 5 -36.29 -4.87 33.23
N ALA A 6 -35.89 -3.81 32.52
CA ALA A 6 -35.98 -3.74 31.06
C ALA A 6 -34.92 -4.60 30.33
N ILE A 7 -33.92 -5.12 31.03
CA ILE A 7 -32.88 -5.99 30.45
C ILE A 7 -33.36 -7.44 30.34
N ARG A 8 -34.32 -7.87 31.19
CA ARG A 8 -34.79 -9.28 31.22
C ARG A 8 -35.53 -9.70 29.95
N ASP A 9 -36.19 -8.76 29.28
CA ASP A 9 -37.00 -9.02 28.09
C ASP A 9 -36.23 -8.82 26.77
N LEU A 10 -34.95 -8.45 26.84
CA LEU A 10 -34.14 -8.26 25.64
C LEU A 10 -33.78 -9.59 24.96
N PRO A 11 -33.62 -9.59 23.62
CA PRO A 11 -33.01 -10.70 22.90
C PRO A 11 -31.64 -11.07 23.48
N GLU A 12 -31.26 -12.34 23.40
CA GLU A 12 -30.02 -12.84 24.03
C GLU A 12 -28.77 -12.09 23.55
N ALA A 13 -28.69 -11.80 22.25
CA ALA A 13 -27.60 -11.00 21.69
C ALA A 13 -27.49 -9.59 22.30
N GLU A 14 -28.60 -8.97 22.69
CA GLU A 14 -28.61 -7.65 23.32
C GLU A 14 -28.23 -7.72 24.80
N LYS A 15 -28.62 -8.79 25.51
CA LYS A 15 -28.16 -9.07 26.87
C LYS A 15 -26.65 -9.27 26.90
N CYS A 16 -26.11 -10.11 26.01
CA CYS A 16 -24.67 -10.30 25.86
C CYS A 16 -23.95 -8.98 25.53
N ALA A 17 -24.51 -8.19 24.61
CA ALA A 17 -23.93 -6.91 24.22
C ALA A 17 -23.86 -5.92 25.39
N TYR A 18 -24.93 -5.85 26.20
CA TYR A 18 -24.96 -5.00 27.38
C TYR A 18 -23.93 -5.45 28.42
N ALA A 19 -23.87 -6.76 28.71
CA ALA A 19 -22.92 -7.34 29.64
C ALA A 19 -21.46 -7.03 29.24
N LYS A 20 -21.10 -7.25 27.96
CA LYS A 20 -19.76 -6.93 27.45
C LYS A 20 -19.46 -5.44 27.38
N THR A 21 -20.48 -4.61 27.17
CA THR A 21 -20.29 -3.15 27.24
C THR A 21 -19.90 -2.74 28.66
N ARG A 22 -20.58 -3.26 29.68
CA ARG A 22 -20.21 -3.00 31.07
C ARG A 22 -18.80 -3.49 31.38
N GLU A 23 -18.49 -4.72 31.02
CA GLU A 23 -17.15 -5.30 31.18
C GLU A 23 -16.06 -4.41 30.54
N PHE A 24 -16.33 -3.88 29.34
CA PHE A 24 -15.42 -2.97 28.67
C PHE A 24 -15.19 -1.69 29.49
N PHE A 25 -16.24 -1.04 30.01
CA PHE A 25 -16.10 0.16 30.82
C PHE A 25 -15.44 -0.10 32.18
N ASP A 26 -15.76 -1.24 32.80
CA ASP A 26 -15.14 -1.67 34.05
C ASP A 26 -13.63 -1.89 33.82
N SER A 27 -13.22 -2.37 32.64
CA SER A 27 -11.81 -2.52 32.26
C SER A 27 -11.06 -1.21 32.03
N LEU A 28 -11.74 -0.08 31.78
CA LEU A 28 -11.10 1.20 31.41
C LEU A 28 -10.60 2.03 32.61
N GLY A 29 -11.04 1.69 33.84
CA GLY A 29 -10.77 2.51 35.01
C GLY A 29 -11.30 3.94 34.85
N THR A 30 -10.47 4.95 35.11
CA THR A 30 -10.86 6.37 35.07
C THR A 30 -10.84 7.00 33.68
N LYS A 31 -10.25 6.34 32.66
CA LYS A 31 -10.09 6.90 31.31
C LYS A 31 -11.23 6.46 30.39
N LYS A 32 -12.27 7.29 30.28
CA LYS A 32 -13.37 7.04 29.33
C LYS A 32 -13.16 7.83 28.04
N SER A 33 -12.76 7.14 26.98
CA SER A 33 -12.60 7.74 25.63
C SER A 33 -13.78 7.47 24.69
N TYR A 34 -14.72 6.61 25.09
CA TYR A 34 -15.84 6.18 24.26
C TYR A 34 -17.14 6.36 25.05
N SER A 35 -18.24 6.67 24.35
CA SER A 35 -19.57 6.68 24.95
C SER A 35 -20.08 5.24 25.14
N PHE A 36 -20.97 5.05 26.11
CA PHE A 36 -21.59 3.75 26.36
C PHE A 36 -22.33 3.25 25.11
N ASP A 37 -23.11 4.12 24.48
CA ASP A 37 -23.93 3.79 23.32
C ASP A 37 -23.09 3.36 22.11
N THR A 38 -21.92 3.98 21.91
CA THR A 38 -21.00 3.58 20.84
C THR A 38 -20.52 2.14 21.06
N VAL A 39 -20.06 1.81 22.27
CA VAL A 39 -19.55 0.47 22.59
C VAL A 39 -20.68 -0.57 22.56
N PHE A 40 -21.84 -0.22 23.12
CA PHE A 40 -23.04 -1.06 23.09
C PHE A 40 -23.48 -1.37 21.66
N THR A 41 -23.48 -0.38 20.77
CA THR A 41 -23.82 -0.57 19.36
C THR A 41 -22.85 -1.53 18.66
N ILE A 42 -21.55 -1.46 18.97
CA ILE A 42 -20.55 -2.40 18.42
C ILE A 42 -20.87 -3.82 18.88
N PHE A 43 -21.04 -4.05 20.18
CA PHE A 43 -21.31 -5.39 20.70
C PHE A 43 -22.67 -5.92 20.25
N LYS A 44 -23.69 -5.09 20.16
CA LYS A 44 -25.02 -5.48 19.62
C LYS A 44 -24.90 -6.00 18.20
N ARG A 45 -24.17 -5.30 17.34
CA ARG A 45 -23.89 -5.75 15.95
C ARG A 45 -23.06 -7.03 15.93
N PHE A 46 -22.07 -7.14 16.81
CA PHE A 46 -21.18 -8.30 16.91
C PHE A 46 -21.94 -9.56 17.32
N TYR A 47 -22.69 -9.52 18.42
CA TYR A 47 -23.42 -10.68 18.91
C TYR A 47 -24.58 -11.08 18.00
N LYS A 48 -25.29 -10.11 17.42
CA LYS A 48 -26.29 -10.41 16.38
C LYS A 48 -25.66 -11.16 15.20
N ALA A 49 -24.50 -10.71 14.73
CA ALA A 49 -23.79 -11.39 13.65
C ALA A 49 -23.30 -12.80 14.05
N LYS A 50 -22.87 -12.98 15.30
CA LYS A 50 -22.45 -14.27 15.88
C LYS A 50 -23.62 -15.26 15.95
N GLU A 51 -24.77 -14.81 16.44
CA GLU A 51 -26.03 -15.57 16.50
C GLU A 51 -26.49 -16.01 15.10
N GLU A 52 -26.41 -15.10 14.12
CA GLU A 52 -26.76 -15.37 12.72
C GLU A 52 -25.67 -16.15 11.95
N GLY A 53 -24.57 -16.55 12.60
CA GLY A 53 -23.46 -17.28 11.98
C GLY A 53 -22.70 -16.51 10.88
N ARG A 54 -22.90 -15.20 10.77
CA ARG A 54 -22.32 -14.37 9.70
C ARG A 54 -21.14 -13.53 10.20
N LYS A 55 -20.04 -13.53 9.46
CA LYS A 55 -18.89 -12.67 9.78
C LYS A 55 -19.14 -11.27 9.22
N LEU A 56 -18.95 -10.24 10.04
CA LEU A 56 -18.93 -8.85 9.59
C LEU A 56 -17.49 -8.35 9.47
N SER A 57 -17.24 -7.34 8.63
CA SER A 57 -15.96 -6.62 8.68
C SER A 57 -15.96 -5.63 9.85
N LEU A 58 -14.77 -5.29 10.37
CA LEU A 58 -14.63 -4.24 11.39
C LEU A 58 -15.27 -2.92 10.95
N LYS A 59 -15.14 -2.56 9.66
CA LYS A 59 -15.81 -1.41 9.03
C LYS A 59 -17.34 -1.48 9.16
N LYS A 60 -17.95 -2.66 8.98
CA LYS A 60 -19.40 -2.84 9.15
C LYS A 60 -19.81 -2.74 10.62
N LEU A 61 -19.01 -3.29 11.54
CA LEU A 61 -19.26 -3.19 12.98
C LEU A 61 -19.22 -1.74 13.47
N GLY A 62 -18.27 -0.93 12.99
CA GLY A 62 -18.10 0.49 13.34
C GLY A 62 -18.90 1.49 12.52
N ARG A 63 -19.74 1.06 11.57
CA ARG A 63 -20.43 1.96 10.63
C ARG A 63 -21.26 3.03 11.37
N GLY A 64 -21.00 4.30 11.09
CA GLY A 64 -21.72 5.44 11.69
C GLY A 64 -21.29 5.80 13.11
N LEU A 65 -20.17 5.26 13.62
CA LEU A 65 -19.70 5.52 14.99
C LEU A 65 -18.43 6.40 15.05
N GLU A 66 -17.97 6.95 13.92
CA GLU A 66 -16.73 7.75 13.82
C GLU A 66 -15.47 7.06 14.37
N LEU A 67 -15.47 5.71 14.36
CA LEU A 67 -14.35 4.91 14.82
C LEU A 67 -13.57 4.28 13.68
N TRP A 68 -12.25 4.27 13.82
CA TRP A 68 -11.37 3.46 12.98
C TRP A 68 -11.56 1.97 13.25
N ASP A 69 -11.39 1.12 12.22
CA ASP A 69 -11.45 -0.35 12.34
C ASP A 69 -10.58 -0.89 13.48
N SER A 70 -9.41 -0.27 13.72
CA SER A 70 -8.49 -0.64 14.79
C SER A 70 -9.01 -0.33 16.19
N ALA A 71 -9.84 0.70 16.36
CA ALA A 71 -10.51 0.98 17.61
C ALA A 71 -11.58 -0.07 17.89
N VAL A 72 -12.41 -0.41 16.88
CA VAL A 72 -13.43 -1.46 16.99
C VAL A 72 -12.79 -2.80 17.37
N SER A 73 -11.69 -3.19 16.71
CA SER A 73 -10.95 -4.40 17.03
C SER A 73 -10.45 -4.42 18.48
N ARG A 74 -9.90 -3.29 18.96
CA ARG A 74 -9.41 -3.17 20.34
C ARG A 74 -10.52 -3.25 21.37
N ILE A 75 -11.68 -2.65 21.09
CA ILE A 75 -12.85 -2.70 21.98
C ILE A 75 -13.29 -4.15 22.20
N ILE A 76 -13.45 -4.92 21.12
CA ILE A 76 -13.88 -6.33 21.18
C ILE A 76 -12.82 -7.19 21.88
N GLN A 77 -11.54 -7.05 21.51
CA GLN A 77 -10.46 -7.84 22.10
C GLN A 77 -10.24 -7.55 23.59
N ARG A 78 -10.56 -6.34 24.06
CA ARG A 78 -10.33 -5.95 25.45
C ARG A 78 -11.22 -6.70 26.44
N VAL A 79 -12.37 -7.22 26.01
CA VAL A 79 -13.28 -8.04 26.85
C VAL A 79 -13.13 -9.55 26.58
N GLY A 80 -11.98 -9.94 26.02
CA GLY A 80 -11.63 -11.35 25.76
C GLY A 80 -12.45 -12.02 24.66
N GLU A 81 -13.25 -11.28 23.88
CA GLU A 81 -14.00 -11.88 22.78
C GLU A 81 -13.08 -12.25 21.62
N GLU A 82 -13.23 -13.48 21.13
CA GLU A 82 -12.51 -13.94 19.96
C GLU A 82 -12.96 -13.18 18.71
N PRO A 83 -12.02 -12.83 17.80
CA PRO A 83 -12.35 -12.20 16.53
C PRO A 83 -13.36 -12.98 15.67
N PHE A 84 -14.64 -12.60 15.74
CA PHE A 84 -15.69 -13.10 14.84
C PHE A 84 -15.94 -12.15 13.65
N TYR A 85 -14.86 -11.74 12.99
CA TYR A 85 -14.91 -10.85 11.84
C TYR A 85 -13.95 -11.28 10.73
N TYR A 86 -14.17 -10.76 9.52
CA TYR A 86 -13.26 -11.05 8.39
C TYR A 86 -11.84 -10.58 8.74
N LYS A 87 -10.90 -11.53 8.76
CA LYS A 87 -9.47 -11.22 8.78
C LYS A 87 -9.14 -10.53 7.45
N ARG A 88 -8.47 -9.38 7.50
CA ARG A 88 -7.90 -8.81 6.28
C ARG A 88 -6.90 -9.82 5.73
N THR A 89 -7.12 -10.31 4.52
CA THR A 89 -6.11 -11.06 3.77
C THR A 89 -4.94 -10.11 3.53
N ARG A 90 -3.86 -10.29 4.28
CA ARG A 90 -2.61 -9.60 4.00
C ARG A 90 -2.08 -10.20 2.70
N ARG A 91 -1.88 -9.37 1.67
CA ARG A 91 -1.08 -9.78 0.51
C ARG A 91 0.34 -10.01 1.03
N VAL A 92 0.71 -11.28 1.15
CA VAL A 92 2.07 -11.67 1.50
C VAL A 92 2.91 -11.49 0.24
N MET A 93 3.99 -10.74 0.38
CA MET A 93 4.96 -10.52 -0.69
C MET A 93 5.63 -11.86 -1.05
N SER A 94 5.79 -12.15 -2.35
CA SER A 94 6.45 -13.39 -2.78
C SER A 94 7.92 -13.41 -2.36
N LYS A 95 8.53 -14.60 -2.27
CA LYS A 95 9.98 -14.73 -1.99
C LYS A 95 10.80 -13.95 -3.03
N GLU A 96 10.42 -14.04 -4.28
CA GLU A 96 11.05 -13.32 -5.39
C GLU A 96 10.98 -11.80 -5.23
N GLN A 97 9.81 -11.24 -4.88
CA GLN A 97 9.66 -9.81 -4.62
C GLN A 97 10.54 -9.33 -3.45
N ASN A 98 10.67 -10.15 -2.39
CA ASN A 98 11.60 -9.83 -1.29
C ASN A 98 13.05 -9.75 -1.79
N GLU A 99 13.49 -10.72 -2.60
CA GLU A 99 14.86 -10.75 -3.14
C GLU A 99 15.11 -9.59 -4.11
N ILE A 100 14.13 -9.21 -4.94
CA ILE A 100 14.20 -8.01 -5.79
C ILE A 100 14.43 -6.77 -4.92
N ILE A 101 13.64 -6.57 -3.86
CA ILE A 101 13.78 -5.38 -3.00
C ILE A 101 15.16 -5.35 -2.32
N LYS A 102 15.68 -6.50 -1.88
CA LYS A 102 17.03 -6.59 -1.31
C LYS A 102 18.09 -6.14 -2.32
N ARG A 103 18.01 -6.56 -3.58
CA ARG A 103 18.93 -6.12 -4.65
C ARG A 103 18.76 -4.64 -4.99
N LEU A 104 17.53 -4.12 -4.99
CA LEU A 104 17.21 -2.73 -5.32
C LEU A 104 17.68 -1.69 -4.28
N ARG A 105 18.07 -2.13 -3.08
CA ARG A 105 18.54 -1.22 -2.01
C ARG A 105 19.75 -0.39 -2.41
N GLU A 106 20.61 -0.95 -3.26
CA GLU A 106 21.87 -0.34 -3.73
C GLU A 106 21.67 0.59 -4.93
N SER A 107 20.50 0.53 -5.58
CA SER A 107 20.18 1.41 -6.70
C SER A 107 20.08 2.88 -6.24
N LYS A 108 20.55 3.81 -7.08
CA LYS A 108 20.39 5.26 -6.89
C LYS A 108 19.07 5.80 -7.46
N ILE A 109 18.21 4.92 -7.99
CA ILE A 109 16.92 5.26 -8.59
C ILE A 109 15.86 5.50 -7.49
N GLY A 110 14.99 6.49 -7.69
CA GLY A 110 13.90 6.83 -6.78
C GLY A 110 12.82 5.75 -6.69
N TYR A 111 12.03 5.71 -5.61
CA TYR A 111 11.06 4.63 -5.40
C TYR A 111 9.96 4.55 -6.47
N ALA A 112 9.53 5.69 -7.03
CA ALA A 112 8.51 5.73 -8.09
C ALA A 112 9.03 5.11 -9.39
N ASP A 113 10.28 5.43 -9.76
CA ASP A 113 10.94 4.81 -10.91
C ASP A 113 11.22 3.32 -10.67
N LEU A 114 11.57 2.93 -9.44
CA LEU A 114 11.71 1.52 -9.09
C LEU A 114 10.40 0.74 -9.20
N GLU A 115 9.26 1.36 -8.87
CA GLU A 115 7.95 0.74 -9.10
C GLU A 115 7.71 0.48 -10.57
N TYR A 116 7.97 1.47 -11.43
CA TYR A 116 7.89 1.28 -12.89
C TYR A 116 8.79 0.13 -13.36
N LEU A 117 10.06 0.11 -12.91
CA LEU A 117 11.03 -0.90 -13.33
C LEU A 117 10.80 -2.28 -12.72
N SER A 118 10.23 -2.42 -11.54
CA SER A 118 10.06 -3.72 -10.85
C SER A 118 8.63 -4.25 -10.85
N GLY A 119 7.64 -3.41 -11.09
CA GLY A 119 6.22 -3.72 -10.87
C GLY A 119 5.84 -3.83 -9.38
N ILE A 120 6.76 -3.57 -8.45
CA ILE A 120 6.50 -3.61 -7.01
C ILE A 120 6.11 -2.20 -6.54
N PRO A 121 4.97 -2.02 -5.86
CA PRO A 121 4.53 -0.69 -5.44
C PRO A 121 5.58 0.03 -4.56
N TRP A 122 5.81 1.32 -4.83
CA TRP A 122 6.88 2.12 -4.21
C TRP A 122 6.83 2.09 -2.68
N TYR A 123 5.62 2.07 -2.11
CA TYR A 123 5.41 2.06 -0.66
C TYR A 123 5.80 0.71 -0.03
N VAL A 124 5.69 -0.40 -0.79
CA VAL A 124 6.13 -1.73 -0.36
C VAL A 124 7.66 -1.77 -0.32
N ILE A 125 8.32 -1.29 -1.38
CA ILE A 125 9.78 -1.18 -1.46
C ILE A 125 10.30 -0.35 -0.28
N ARG A 126 9.74 0.84 -0.08
CA ARG A 126 10.12 1.75 1.01
C ARG A 126 9.92 1.13 2.40
N LEU A 127 8.77 0.51 2.64
CA LEU A 127 8.45 -0.09 3.93
C LEU A 127 9.39 -1.26 4.25
N HIS A 128 9.68 -2.11 3.26
CA HIS A 128 10.54 -3.26 3.44
C HIS A 128 12.00 -2.85 3.70
N ILE A 129 12.56 -1.93 2.90
CA ILE A 129 13.90 -1.37 3.15
C ILE A 129 13.99 -0.76 4.55
N LYS A 130 12.98 0.01 4.97
CA LYS A 130 12.94 0.60 6.32
C LYS A 130 12.89 -0.47 7.41
N LYS A 131 12.08 -1.53 7.23
CA LYS A 131 11.91 -2.60 8.22
C LYS A 131 13.21 -3.39 8.45
N GLU A 132 13.97 -3.61 7.39
CA GLU A 132 15.27 -4.30 7.44
C GLU A 132 16.41 -3.40 7.96
N GLY A 133 16.12 -2.16 8.37
CA GLY A 133 17.13 -1.20 8.83
C GLY A 133 18.10 -0.74 7.73
N LEU A 134 17.76 -1.01 6.46
CA LEU A 134 18.61 -0.70 5.32
C LEU A 134 18.48 0.79 4.95
N LYS A 135 19.61 1.40 4.61
CA LYS A 135 19.65 2.77 4.08
C LYS A 135 19.76 2.71 2.56
N LYS A 136 18.88 3.45 1.88
CA LYS A 136 19.00 3.68 0.43
C LYS A 136 19.78 4.99 0.20
N PRO A 137 20.71 5.03 -0.78
CA PRO A 137 21.32 6.29 -1.20
C PRO A 137 20.26 7.34 -1.53
N ARG A 138 20.55 8.62 -1.26
CA ARG A 138 19.65 9.72 -1.66
C ARG A 138 19.50 9.69 -3.18
N ALA A 139 18.28 9.44 -3.65
CA ALA A 139 18.00 9.47 -5.07
C ALA A 139 18.06 10.91 -5.58
N SER A 140 18.66 11.11 -6.76
CA SER A 140 18.40 12.32 -7.53
C SER A 140 17.10 12.10 -8.29
N ASN A 141 16.08 12.90 -7.99
CA ASN A 141 14.81 12.86 -8.72
C ASN A 141 14.86 13.61 -10.06
N SER A 142 15.96 14.33 -10.32
CA SER A 142 16.17 15.09 -11.56
C SER A 142 17.42 14.57 -12.26
N LEU A 143 17.27 14.25 -13.54
CA LEU A 143 18.37 13.84 -14.42
C LEU A 143 18.99 15.05 -15.14
N GLY A 144 19.10 16.18 -14.45
CA GLY A 144 19.62 17.44 -15.00
C GLY A 144 18.60 18.25 -15.81
N LYS A 145 17.44 17.68 -16.15
CA LYS A 145 16.33 18.36 -16.82
C LYS A 145 15.06 18.25 -15.99
N LYS A 146 14.39 19.39 -15.75
CA LYS A 146 13.11 19.42 -15.03
C LYS A 146 12.09 18.51 -15.73
N GLY A 147 11.46 17.62 -14.97
CA GLY A 147 10.49 16.65 -15.48
C GLY A 147 11.09 15.33 -15.96
N LEU A 148 12.41 15.25 -16.16
CA LEU A 148 13.07 14.01 -16.57
C LEU A 148 13.45 13.14 -15.36
N ASN A 149 12.85 11.95 -15.30
CA ASN A 149 13.15 10.88 -14.34
C ASN A 149 13.52 9.58 -15.10
N TYR A 150 13.89 8.53 -14.38
CA TYR A 150 14.35 7.29 -15.01
C TYR A 150 13.23 6.55 -15.75
N ARG A 151 11.98 6.64 -15.26
CA ARG A 151 10.81 6.11 -15.98
C ARG A 151 10.65 6.77 -17.35
N LEU A 152 10.57 8.10 -17.38
CA LEU A 152 10.37 8.85 -18.62
C LEU A 152 11.54 8.66 -19.58
N ALA A 153 12.78 8.63 -19.07
CA ALA A 153 13.94 8.32 -19.89
C ALA A 153 13.87 6.91 -20.51
N SER A 154 13.45 5.91 -19.73
CA SER A 154 13.25 4.53 -20.21
C SER A 154 12.23 4.47 -21.35
N GLN A 155 11.07 5.10 -21.18
CA GLN A 155 10.03 5.20 -22.20
C GLN A 155 10.49 5.97 -23.45
N ALA A 156 11.27 7.04 -23.26
CA ALA A 156 11.83 7.80 -24.37
C ALA A 156 12.83 6.96 -25.18
N TYR A 157 13.66 6.13 -24.55
CA TYR A 157 14.59 5.25 -25.27
C TYR A 157 13.88 4.16 -26.05
N GLU A 158 12.83 3.56 -25.48
CA GLU A 158 11.97 2.61 -26.18
C GLU A 158 11.37 3.25 -27.44
N ALA A 159 10.73 4.42 -27.28
CA ALA A 159 10.13 5.15 -28.39
C ALA A 159 11.16 5.60 -29.45
N LEU A 160 12.36 6.00 -29.04
CA LEU A 160 13.43 6.39 -29.97
C LEU A 160 13.95 5.19 -30.78
N ASP A 161 14.03 4.02 -30.17
CA ASP A 161 14.48 2.80 -30.86
C ASP A 161 13.39 2.30 -31.82
N ASP A 162 12.12 2.37 -31.44
CA ASP A 162 10.99 2.07 -32.33
C ASP A 162 10.84 3.10 -33.46
N ALA A 163 11.09 4.37 -33.18
CA ALA A 163 11.04 5.46 -34.15
C ALA A 163 12.02 5.27 -35.32
N GLN A 164 13.16 4.60 -35.12
CA GLN A 164 14.06 4.27 -36.23
C GLN A 164 13.39 3.39 -37.28
N ASN A 165 12.45 2.54 -36.85
CA ASN A 165 11.69 1.67 -37.75
C ASN A 165 10.43 2.36 -38.31
N LEU A 166 9.85 3.29 -37.55
CA LEU A 166 8.57 3.93 -37.85
C LEU A 166 8.70 5.34 -38.48
N GLY A 167 9.91 5.91 -38.49
CA GLY A 167 10.16 7.27 -39.00
C GLY A 167 9.61 8.39 -38.11
N LEU A 168 9.38 8.13 -36.82
CA LEU A 168 8.83 9.14 -35.90
C LEU A 168 9.87 10.22 -35.56
N SER A 169 9.41 11.46 -35.54
CA SER A 169 10.15 12.62 -35.07
C SER A 169 10.21 12.69 -33.54
N GLN A 170 11.16 13.47 -33.00
CA GLN A 170 11.26 13.67 -31.55
C GLN A 170 10.07 14.48 -31.00
N GLU A 171 9.44 15.29 -31.84
CA GLU A 171 8.19 16.00 -31.56
C GLU A 171 7.05 15.02 -31.31
N GLU A 172 6.85 14.04 -32.19
CA GLU A 172 5.82 13.02 -32.06
C GLU A 172 6.04 12.16 -30.81
N ILE A 173 7.30 11.81 -30.51
CA ILE A 173 7.66 11.10 -29.26
C ILE A 173 7.32 11.96 -28.04
N ALA A 174 7.65 13.26 -28.07
CA ALA A 174 7.37 14.16 -26.96
C ALA A 174 5.86 14.31 -26.73
N GLU A 175 5.08 14.44 -27.79
CA GLU A 175 3.62 14.50 -27.74
C GLU A 175 3.03 13.20 -27.16
N ALA A 176 3.47 12.03 -27.67
CA ALA A 176 3.00 10.73 -27.20
C ALA A 176 3.31 10.47 -25.71
N LEU A 177 4.42 11.03 -25.20
CA LEU A 177 4.84 10.90 -23.81
C LEU A 177 4.38 12.08 -22.92
N ASP A 178 3.52 12.96 -23.43
CA ASP A 178 3.03 14.17 -22.73
C ASP A 178 4.16 14.98 -22.09
N THR A 179 5.19 15.26 -22.90
CA THR A 179 6.39 15.99 -22.47
C THR A 179 6.88 16.97 -23.52
N SER A 180 7.97 17.68 -23.22
CA SER A 180 8.57 18.61 -24.18
C SER A 180 9.66 17.93 -25.01
N ARG A 181 9.79 18.34 -26.28
CA ARG A 181 10.91 17.93 -27.15
C ARG A 181 12.27 18.09 -26.46
N ALA A 182 12.47 19.18 -25.71
CA ALA A 182 13.70 19.44 -24.98
C ALA A 182 14.00 18.42 -23.85
N VAL A 183 13.00 17.69 -23.35
CA VAL A 183 13.19 16.57 -22.42
C VAL A 183 13.64 15.31 -23.17
N ILE A 184 13.05 15.04 -24.33
CA ILE A 184 13.44 13.92 -25.21
C ILE A 184 14.88 14.11 -25.72
N GLU A 185 15.21 15.29 -26.22
CA GLU A 185 16.57 15.65 -26.65
C GLU A 185 17.59 15.47 -25.53
N HIS A 186 17.27 15.92 -24.32
CA HIS A 186 18.14 15.75 -23.16
C HIS A 186 18.33 14.28 -22.79
N ALA A 187 17.26 13.47 -22.84
CA ALA A 187 17.37 12.04 -22.61
C ALA A 187 18.28 11.39 -23.67
N ALA A 188 18.04 11.66 -24.96
CA ALA A 188 18.84 11.13 -26.06
C ALA A 188 20.33 11.50 -25.94
N ALA A 189 20.63 12.76 -25.65
CA ALA A 189 22.01 13.24 -25.47
C ALA A 189 22.74 12.59 -24.28
N ASN A 190 22.00 12.19 -23.24
CA ASN A 190 22.53 11.57 -22.03
C ASN A 190 22.26 10.05 -21.97
N ARG A 191 21.96 9.41 -23.11
CA ARG A 191 21.56 7.99 -23.18
C ARG A 191 22.58 7.05 -22.56
N ARG A 192 23.88 7.30 -22.76
CA ARG A 192 24.95 6.47 -22.21
C ARG A 192 24.91 6.45 -20.67
N GLU A 193 24.83 7.60 -20.04
CA GLU A 193 24.86 7.71 -18.57
C GLU A 193 23.55 7.21 -17.95
N ILE A 194 22.42 7.80 -18.37
CA ILE A 194 21.10 7.49 -17.82
C ILE A 194 20.73 6.04 -18.14
N GLY A 195 20.92 5.63 -19.39
CA GLY A 195 20.62 4.28 -19.85
C GLY A 195 21.43 3.22 -19.10
N SER A 196 22.74 3.43 -18.88
CA SER A 196 23.55 2.48 -18.10
C SER A 196 23.04 2.27 -16.67
N THR A 197 22.47 3.31 -16.06
CA THR A 197 21.87 3.23 -14.72
C THR A 197 20.56 2.44 -14.74
N ILE A 198 19.73 2.65 -15.76
CA ILE A 198 18.48 1.89 -15.94
C ILE A 198 18.80 0.42 -16.21
N THR A 199 19.66 0.12 -17.18
CA THR A 199 20.08 -1.25 -17.53
C THR A 199 20.68 -1.98 -16.33
N ARG A 200 21.55 -1.32 -15.55
CA ARG A 200 22.09 -1.92 -14.31
C ARG A 200 20.99 -2.23 -13.32
N THR A 201 20.01 -1.34 -13.15
CA THR A 201 18.89 -1.58 -12.24
C THR A 201 17.98 -2.71 -12.75
N LEU A 202 17.71 -2.79 -14.05
CA LEU A 202 16.95 -3.89 -14.64
C LEU A 202 17.67 -5.23 -14.46
N LYS A 203 19.00 -5.30 -14.61
CA LYS A 203 19.79 -6.51 -14.29
C LYS A 203 19.72 -6.91 -12.83
N LEU A 204 19.62 -5.94 -11.91
CA LEU A 204 19.38 -6.23 -10.49
C LEU A 204 17.97 -6.80 -10.26
N ILE A 205 16.97 -6.35 -11.00
CA ILE A 205 15.59 -6.83 -10.84
C ILE A 205 15.47 -8.23 -11.45
N TYR A 206 15.97 -8.41 -12.67
CA TYR A 206 15.80 -9.59 -13.52
C TYR A 206 17.17 -10.20 -13.87
N PRO A 207 17.86 -10.86 -12.92
CA PRO A 207 19.23 -11.35 -13.12
C PRO A 207 19.36 -12.45 -14.18
N SER A 208 18.27 -13.16 -14.48
CA SER A 208 18.23 -14.21 -15.50
C SER A 208 17.87 -13.69 -16.89
N ALA A 209 17.49 -12.40 -17.03
CA ALA A 209 17.14 -11.82 -18.32
C ALA A 209 18.38 -11.22 -19.00
N ASP A 210 18.46 -11.36 -20.32
CA ASP A 210 19.50 -10.71 -21.12
C ASP A 210 19.14 -9.23 -21.37
N VAL A 211 19.34 -8.41 -20.33
CA VAL A 211 19.03 -6.98 -20.39
C VAL A 211 20.13 -6.26 -21.17
N THR A 212 19.87 -5.98 -22.44
CA THR A 212 20.75 -5.19 -23.32
C THR A 212 20.29 -3.74 -23.48
N GLN A 213 19.00 -3.47 -23.25
CA GLN A 213 18.39 -2.14 -23.42
C GLN A 213 18.07 -1.43 -22.10
N PRO A 214 17.91 -0.09 -22.11
CA PRO A 214 17.53 0.69 -20.92
C PRO A 214 16.00 0.79 -20.73
N TYR A 215 15.27 -0.26 -21.11
CA TYR A 215 13.82 -0.43 -20.95
C TYR A 215 13.46 -1.92 -20.93
N LYS A 216 12.20 -2.25 -20.64
CA LYS A 216 11.74 -3.65 -20.50
C LYS A 216 11.35 -4.20 -21.86
N THR A 217 11.93 -5.33 -22.26
CA THR A 217 11.64 -5.98 -23.55
C THR A 217 11.49 -7.51 -23.47
N PHE A 218 11.48 -8.06 -22.25
CA PHE A 218 11.57 -9.50 -21.97
C PHE A 218 10.39 -9.98 -21.12
#